data_AF-A0A6C0L0E7-F1
#
_entry.id   AF-A0A6C0L0E7-F1
#
_cell.length_a   1.000
_cell.length_b   1.000
_cell.length_c   1.000
_cell.angle_alpha   90.00
_cell.angle_beta   90.00
_cell.angle_gamma   90.00
#
_symmetry.space_group_name_H-M   'P 1'
#
loop_
_entity.id
_entity.type
_entity.pdbx_description
1 polymer ?
#
loop_
_entity_poly.entity_id
_entity_poly.type
_entity_poly.pdbx_seq_one_letter_code
_entity_poly.pdbx_strand_id
1 'polypeptide(L)'
;MEFAIGRAPLRPPTRTPRFGQQEKRPSLQKIEALFAQLKNVNPFYAKQRVKHYVTRATPFEIYNGTKPGQIQLIIPLKSKNSLLYFAYRRIVTFRGTFSEWVVYLKDLVLDSRAFTSDRIKASPYMVNEFNADIPQIAEQLFYTNQTHRWLFKKAVGRYLYKKTMARSIGANRDLITMEPIETQDQVHVLCLATRTIYTYSGLTLLKSVLSNLECQIEAIAEPRQPVNPYTNIPFTYSQMLELYYKLVVWCAQNRRAVPAILTLYRESNFNPATLISVHHNYVQYKAGKNYFVRHDDSDDEFFLDTLEDLLVAYKPLMTRHEKQVLTRAKFTKWCILEPKHHLVHLWKEFVSDYWYYKQTEHFVRESWTSEHTLMLDVKVLSQASRSSLLAVDSEFDKKYPPRPPIQEELDTDEEEETRTTLENIIFIIQAEVNIV
;
A
#
# COMPACT_ATOMS: atom_id res chain seq x y z
N MET A 1 29.82 -26.55 35.95
CA MET A 1 30.36 -25.21 35.68
C MET A 1 29.56 -24.63 34.53
N GLU A 2 28.46 -23.94 34.86
CA GLU A 2 27.60 -23.23 33.90
C GLU A 2 27.52 -21.78 34.38
N PHE A 3 27.87 -20.83 33.51
CA PHE A 3 27.70 -19.40 33.79
C PHE A 3 26.36 -18.94 33.20
N ALA A 4 25.36 -18.83 34.06
CA ALA A 4 24.10 -18.15 33.75
C ALA A 4 24.32 -16.63 33.85
N ILE A 5 24.22 -15.92 32.72
CA ILE A 5 24.19 -14.45 32.69
C ILE A 5 22.72 -14.02 32.59
N GLY A 6 22.11 -13.75 33.75
CA GLY A 6 20.79 -13.13 33.83
C GLY A 6 20.87 -11.66 33.40
N ARG A 7 20.12 -11.27 32.36
CA ARG A 7 19.91 -9.86 31.99
C ARG A 7 18.63 -9.35 32.65
N ALA A 8 18.76 -8.31 33.47
CA ALA A 8 17.63 -7.62 34.08
C ALA A 8 16.82 -6.83 33.03
N PRO A 9 15.48 -6.72 33.18
CA PRO A 9 14.64 -5.95 32.27
C PRO A 9 14.85 -4.44 32.46
N LEU A 10 15.01 -3.73 31.34
CA LEU A 10 15.12 -2.27 31.28
C LEU A 10 13.79 -1.62 31.68
N ARG A 11 13.77 -0.86 32.78
CA ARG A 11 12.64 0.01 33.12
C ARG A 11 12.61 1.24 32.18
N PRO A 12 11.44 1.67 31.70
CA PRO A 12 11.32 2.89 30.91
C PRO A 12 11.56 4.13 31.81
N PRO A 13 12.10 5.22 31.24
CA PRO A 13 12.41 6.42 32.02
C PRO A 13 11.13 7.15 32.44
N THR A 14 11.00 7.39 33.73
CA THR A 14 9.99 8.27 34.32
C THR A 14 10.26 9.72 33.91
N ARG A 15 9.33 10.34 33.17
CA ARG A 15 9.34 11.77 32.87
C ARG A 15 8.91 12.56 34.10
N THR A 16 9.78 13.41 34.62
CA THR A 16 9.41 14.44 35.59
C THR A 16 8.71 15.61 34.87
N PRO A 17 7.64 16.19 35.46
CA PRO A 17 6.96 17.35 34.88
C PRO A 17 7.78 18.62 35.14
N ARG A 18 8.14 19.34 34.08
CA ARG A 18 8.70 20.71 34.18
C ARG A 18 7.56 21.70 34.33
N PHE A 19 7.40 22.26 35.52
CA PHE A 19 6.58 23.45 35.75
C PHE A 19 7.32 24.72 35.30
N GLY A 20 6.59 25.61 34.62
CA GLY A 20 6.77 27.06 34.74
C GLY A 20 7.80 27.76 33.84
N GLN A 21 7.56 27.81 32.52
CA GLN A 21 7.93 29.00 31.73
C GLN A 21 6.67 29.49 31.02
N GLN A 22 6.15 30.64 31.45
CA GLN A 22 5.05 31.32 30.75
C GLN A 22 5.59 31.85 29.41
N GLU A 23 5.34 31.11 28.34
CA GLU A 23 5.57 31.59 26.98
C GLU A 23 4.68 32.83 26.74
N LYS A 24 5.30 33.98 26.46
CA LYS A 24 4.61 35.19 25.99
C LYS A 24 3.87 34.84 24.70
N ARG A 25 2.56 34.61 24.81
CA ARG A 25 1.70 34.35 23.65
C ARG A 25 1.79 35.55 22.69
N PRO A 26 2.05 35.34 21.39
CA PRO A 26 2.00 36.44 20.45
C PRO A 26 0.61 37.08 20.44
N SER A 27 0.54 38.41 20.30
CA SER A 27 -0.73 39.12 20.32
C SER A 27 -1.63 38.60 19.19
N LEU A 28 -2.78 38.03 19.57
CA LEU A 28 -3.79 37.46 18.66
C LEU A 28 -4.14 38.42 17.51
N GLN A 29 -4.17 39.73 17.82
CA GLN A 29 -4.38 40.82 16.87
C GLN A 29 -3.40 40.79 15.68
N LYS A 30 -2.13 40.39 15.90
CA LYS A 30 -1.11 40.34 14.84
C LYS A 30 -1.28 39.12 13.93
N ILE A 31 -1.81 38.02 14.47
CA ILE A 31 -2.14 36.81 13.69
C ILE A 31 -3.39 37.10 12.83
N GLU A 32 -4.39 37.76 13.38
CA GLU A 32 -5.64 38.08 12.66
C GLU A 32 -5.41 39.10 11.54
N ALA A 33 -4.59 40.13 11.77
CA ALA A 33 -4.24 41.11 10.74
C ALA A 33 -3.51 40.48 9.53
N LEU A 34 -2.59 39.55 9.78
CA LEU A 34 -1.87 38.82 8.72
C LEU A 34 -2.75 37.78 8.02
N PHE A 35 -3.67 37.17 8.76
CA PHE A 35 -4.62 36.22 8.20
C PHE A 35 -5.62 36.89 7.24
N ALA A 36 -6.10 38.09 7.58
CA ALA A 36 -7.02 38.87 6.75
C ALA A 36 -6.45 39.25 5.36
N GLN A 37 -5.12 39.22 5.19
CA GLN A 37 -4.45 39.49 3.93
C GLN A 37 -4.42 38.28 2.97
N LEU A 38 -4.76 37.08 3.43
CA LEU A 38 -4.67 35.82 2.66
C LEU A 38 -6.04 35.37 2.12
N LYS A 39 -6.68 36.21 1.30
CA LYS A 39 -8.07 36.01 0.84
C LYS A 39 -8.31 34.79 -0.07
N ASN A 40 -7.27 34.22 -0.69
CA ASN A 40 -7.38 33.13 -1.67
C ASN A 40 -6.76 31.79 -1.22
N VAL A 41 -6.50 31.63 0.07
CA VAL A 41 -5.87 30.42 0.62
C VAL A 41 -6.83 29.75 1.59
N ASN A 42 -6.82 28.41 1.61
CA ASN A 42 -7.61 27.64 2.56
C ASN A 42 -7.38 28.17 4.00
N PRO A 43 -8.44 28.58 4.72
CA PRO A 43 -8.34 29.31 5.98
C PRO A 43 -7.66 28.51 7.10
N PHE A 44 -7.77 27.18 7.10
CA PHE A 44 -7.08 26.35 8.08
C PHE A 44 -5.56 26.35 7.85
N TYR A 45 -5.16 26.30 6.58
CA TYR A 45 -3.75 26.28 6.19
C TYR A 45 -3.07 27.64 6.40
N ALA A 46 -3.78 28.72 6.05
CA ALA A 46 -3.31 30.09 6.27
C ALA A 46 -3.15 30.40 7.77
N LYS A 47 -4.09 29.99 8.63
CA LYS A 47 -4.03 30.27 10.08
C LYS A 47 -2.86 29.56 10.76
N GLN A 48 -2.56 28.30 10.39
CA GLN A 48 -1.40 27.59 10.93
C GLN A 48 -0.07 28.21 10.49
N ARG A 49 0.05 28.62 9.22
CA ARG A 49 1.27 29.27 8.71
C ARG A 49 1.51 30.63 9.38
N VAL A 50 0.49 31.46 9.52
CA VAL A 50 0.60 32.75 10.20
C VAL A 50 0.97 32.55 11.67
N LYS A 51 0.35 31.59 12.37
CA LYS A 51 0.71 31.25 13.75
C LYS A 51 2.17 30.80 13.88
N HIS A 52 2.65 29.96 12.97
CA HIS A 52 4.04 29.49 12.95
C HIS A 52 5.06 30.61 12.68
N TYR A 53 4.67 31.59 11.87
CA TYR A 53 5.50 32.73 11.50
C TYR A 53 5.61 33.75 12.64
N VAL A 54 4.53 33.96 13.40
CA VAL A 54 4.51 34.92 14.51
C VAL A 54 5.19 34.36 15.78
N THR A 55 5.21 33.03 15.97
CA THR A 55 5.82 32.41 17.17
C THR A 55 7.35 32.23 17.12
N ARG A 56 7.99 32.40 15.95
CA ARG A 56 9.44 32.14 15.76
C ARG A 56 10.31 33.40 15.75
N ALA A 57 10.20 34.25 16.76
CA ALA A 57 11.15 35.33 16.99
C ALA A 57 12.06 35.02 18.19
N THR A 58 13.26 34.49 17.93
CA THR A 58 14.39 34.57 18.87
C THR A 58 15.62 35.14 18.16
N PRO A 59 16.42 35.99 18.84
CA PRO A 59 17.58 36.66 18.25
C PRO A 59 18.78 35.70 18.16
N PHE A 60 19.72 36.03 17.27
CA PHE A 60 20.95 35.30 16.99
C PHE A 60 22.14 35.93 17.73
N GLU A 61 23.02 35.11 18.29
CA GLU A 61 24.38 35.51 18.68
C GLU A 61 25.35 35.20 17.52
N ILE A 62 26.24 36.15 17.23
CA ILE A 62 27.16 36.11 16.12
C ILE A 62 28.52 35.59 16.62
N TYR A 63 28.96 34.46 16.07
CA TYR A 63 30.33 33.97 16.25
C TYR A 63 31.28 34.79 15.37
N ASN A 64 32.26 35.46 15.99
CA ASN A 64 33.28 36.23 15.27
C ASN A 64 34.29 35.30 14.58
N GLY A 65 34.58 35.59 13.31
CA GLY A 65 35.18 34.69 12.33
C GLY A 65 36.64 34.31 12.57
N THR A 66 37.01 33.16 12.01
CA THR A 66 38.38 32.68 11.85
C THR A 66 39.10 33.36 10.69
N LYS A 67 40.44 33.39 10.77
CA LYS A 67 41.34 34.10 9.83
C LYS A 67 41.32 33.51 8.41
N PRO A 68 41.59 34.33 7.38
CA PRO A 68 41.63 33.89 5.97
C PRO A 68 42.74 32.85 5.73
N GLY A 69 42.44 31.81 4.95
CA GLY A 69 43.39 30.77 4.53
C GLY A 69 43.11 29.34 5.04
N GLN A 70 42.12 29.14 5.92
CA GLN A 70 41.72 27.80 6.35
C GLN A 70 40.59 27.25 5.47
N ILE A 71 40.77 26.02 4.98
CA ILE A 71 39.71 25.24 4.34
C ILE A 71 38.61 25.00 5.40
N GLN A 72 37.45 25.63 5.25
CA GLN A 72 36.28 25.29 6.04
C GLN A 72 35.83 23.88 5.64
N LEU A 73 36.09 22.90 6.51
CA LEU A 73 35.26 21.71 6.54
C LEU A 73 33.82 22.17 6.81
N ILE A 74 32.94 22.04 5.81
CA ILE A 74 31.50 22.26 5.99
C ILE A 74 31.01 21.15 6.92
N ILE A 75 31.10 21.41 8.22
CA ILE A 75 30.55 20.52 9.25
C ILE A 75 29.04 20.55 9.05
N PRO A 76 28.35 19.40 8.87
CA PRO A 76 26.91 19.39 8.74
C PRO A 76 26.30 20.06 9.97
N LEU A 77 25.56 21.14 9.73
CA LEU A 77 24.90 21.92 10.77
C LEU A 77 24.05 20.98 11.62
N LYS A 78 24.39 20.86 12.91
CA LYS A 78 23.70 19.97 13.86
C LYS A 78 22.22 20.34 14.05
N SER A 79 21.85 21.58 13.72
CA SER A 79 20.47 22.07 13.72
C SER A 79 19.79 21.80 12.37
N LYS A 80 18.83 20.87 12.36
CA LYS A 80 17.94 20.59 11.21
C LYS A 80 17.04 21.79 10.81
N ASN A 81 17.05 22.88 11.60
CA ASN A 81 16.13 24.02 11.46
C ASN A 81 16.80 25.31 10.99
N SER A 82 18.10 25.31 10.64
CA SER A 82 18.72 26.52 10.10
C SER A 82 18.39 26.69 8.61
N LEU A 83 18.16 27.94 8.18
CA LEU A 83 18.06 28.30 6.76
C LEU A 83 19.27 27.79 5.96
N LEU A 84 20.44 27.76 6.60
CA LEU A 84 21.67 27.18 6.04
C LEU A 84 21.59 25.65 5.84
N TYR A 85 20.93 24.90 6.72
CA TYR A 85 20.67 23.46 6.52
C TYR A 85 19.70 23.22 5.36
N PHE A 86 18.67 24.05 5.22
CA PHE A 86 17.74 24.00 4.09
C PHE A 86 18.41 24.40 2.77
N ALA A 87 19.20 25.49 2.75
CA ALA A 87 19.99 25.92 1.61
C ALA A 87 21.02 24.84 1.23
N TYR A 88 21.72 24.25 2.21
CA TYR A 88 22.63 23.12 1.99
C TYR A 88 21.91 21.91 1.40
N ARG A 89 20.78 21.48 1.99
CA ARG A 89 19.97 20.38 1.44
C ARG A 89 19.58 20.68 -0.01
N ARG A 90 19.08 21.89 -0.27
CA ARG A 90 18.67 22.36 -1.59
C ARG A 90 19.81 22.37 -2.60
N ILE A 91 21.00 22.85 -2.22
CA ILE A 91 22.23 22.83 -3.02
C ILE A 91 22.70 21.39 -3.27
N VAL A 92 22.62 20.50 -2.28
CA VAL A 92 23.04 19.10 -2.41
C VAL A 92 22.09 18.31 -3.31
N THR A 93 20.80 18.68 -3.35
CA THR A 93 19.76 17.99 -4.14
C THR A 93 19.52 18.59 -5.52
N PHE A 94 19.83 19.87 -5.74
CA PHE A 94 19.60 20.54 -7.02
C PHE A 94 20.53 19.97 -8.11
N ARG A 95 19.91 19.45 -9.17
CA ARG A 95 20.57 19.00 -10.39
C ARG A 95 20.26 20.02 -11.47
N GLY A 96 21.29 20.53 -12.14
CA GLY A 96 21.12 21.50 -13.20
C GLY A 96 22.46 21.92 -13.81
N THR A 97 22.39 22.60 -14.95
CA THR A 97 23.50 23.25 -15.65
C THR A 97 24.04 24.43 -14.84
N PHE A 98 25.21 24.96 -15.21
CA PHE A 98 25.80 26.12 -14.52
C PHE A 98 24.86 27.33 -14.53
N SER A 99 24.22 27.62 -15.67
CA SER A 99 23.24 28.70 -15.81
C SER A 99 22.01 28.50 -14.90
N GLU A 100 21.47 27.29 -14.83
CA GLU A 100 20.39 26.96 -13.89
C GLU A 100 20.82 27.12 -12.43
N TRP A 101 22.08 26.80 -12.11
CA TRP A 101 22.65 27.05 -10.78
C TRP A 101 22.80 28.54 -10.47
N VAL A 102 23.21 29.35 -11.45
CA VAL A 102 23.32 30.81 -11.29
C VAL A 102 21.96 31.44 -11.07
N VAL A 103 20.94 31.04 -11.85
CA VAL A 103 19.55 31.47 -11.66
C VAL A 103 19.04 31.03 -10.29
N TYR A 104 19.24 29.75 -9.93
CA TYR A 104 18.81 29.18 -8.65
C TYR A 104 19.47 29.85 -7.44
N LEU A 105 20.76 30.19 -7.53
CA LEU A 105 21.49 30.92 -6.49
C LEU A 105 21.04 32.38 -6.40
N LYS A 106 20.76 33.04 -7.53
CA LYS A 106 20.18 34.39 -7.54
C LYS A 106 18.81 34.41 -6.88
N ASP A 107 17.96 33.42 -7.15
CA ASP A 107 16.64 33.28 -6.51
C ASP A 107 16.75 33.02 -5.00
N LEU A 108 17.76 32.25 -4.56
CA LEU A 108 18.08 32.05 -3.14
C LEU A 108 18.57 33.32 -2.43
N VAL A 109 19.25 34.22 -3.15
CA VAL A 109 19.76 35.50 -2.64
C VAL A 109 18.64 36.55 -2.56
N LEU A 110 17.65 36.50 -3.46
CA LEU A 110 16.50 37.41 -3.48
C LEU A 110 15.49 37.17 -2.34
N ASP A 111 15.51 35.99 -1.70
CA ASP A 111 14.72 35.69 -0.48
C ASP A 111 15.43 36.24 0.79
N SER A 112 15.77 37.54 0.71
CA SER A 112 16.79 38.33 1.42
C SER A 112 16.61 38.54 2.93
N ARG A 113 16.29 37.48 3.67
CA ARG A 113 16.43 37.46 5.15
C ARG A 113 17.55 36.56 5.65
N ALA A 114 18.07 35.67 4.80
CA ALA A 114 19.19 34.80 5.19
C ALA A 114 20.56 35.52 5.14
N PHE A 115 20.65 36.61 4.39
CA PHE A 115 21.84 37.44 4.25
C PHE A 115 21.43 38.91 4.34
N THR A 116 21.20 39.42 5.55
CA THR A 116 20.94 40.86 5.73
C THR A 116 22.13 41.66 5.19
N SER A 117 21.83 42.48 4.19
CA SER A 117 22.76 43.27 3.38
C SER A 117 23.58 44.29 4.16
N ASP A 118 23.25 44.55 5.43
CA ASP A 118 23.86 45.62 6.22
C ASP A 118 25.35 45.41 6.53
N ARG A 119 25.89 44.21 6.26
CA ARG A 119 27.33 43.89 6.43
C ARG A 119 28.14 43.84 5.15
N ILE A 120 27.51 43.88 3.98
CA ILE A 120 28.24 44.06 2.72
C ILE A 120 28.11 45.52 2.34
N LYS A 121 28.80 46.39 3.08
CA LYS A 121 29.15 47.70 2.53
C LYS A 121 30.03 47.40 1.32
N ALA A 122 29.42 47.41 0.13
CA ALA A 122 30.14 47.33 -1.12
C ALA A 122 31.21 48.43 -1.07
N SER A 123 32.47 48.02 -0.98
CA SER A 123 33.58 48.95 -1.03
C SER A 123 33.45 49.75 -2.33
N PRO A 124 33.46 51.10 -2.30
CA PRO A 124 33.38 51.92 -3.50
C PRO A 124 34.56 51.71 -4.47
N TYR A 125 35.57 50.93 -4.08
CA TYR A 125 36.80 50.70 -4.82
C TYR A 125 36.85 49.40 -5.62
N MET A 126 35.72 48.73 -5.87
CA MET A 126 35.68 47.59 -6.78
C MET A 126 34.77 47.85 -7.97
N VAL A 127 35.11 48.88 -8.75
CA VAL A 127 35.00 48.77 -10.22
C VAL A 127 36.19 47.91 -10.65
N ASN A 128 36.19 46.65 -10.24
CA ASN A 128 37.09 45.69 -10.87
C ASN A 128 36.55 45.53 -12.28
N GLU A 129 37.37 45.84 -13.26
CA GLU A 129 37.28 45.24 -14.58
C GLU A 129 36.90 43.78 -14.36
N PHE A 130 35.64 43.43 -14.67
CA PHE A 130 35.23 42.04 -14.63
C PHE A 130 36.06 41.37 -15.72
N ASN A 131 37.20 40.78 -15.33
CA ASN A 131 37.99 39.92 -16.19
C ASN A 131 36.99 38.97 -16.84
N ALA A 132 36.91 39.00 -18.17
CA ALA A 132 35.99 38.17 -18.96
C ALA A 132 36.12 36.68 -18.61
N ASP A 133 37.24 36.31 -17.99
CA ASP A 133 37.59 34.97 -17.54
C ASP A 133 36.91 34.55 -16.22
N ILE A 134 36.43 35.47 -15.36
CA ILE A 134 35.85 35.08 -14.05
C ILE A 134 34.64 34.14 -14.20
N PRO A 135 33.65 34.42 -15.08
CA PRO A 135 32.54 33.50 -15.30
C PRO A 135 32.98 32.15 -15.85
N GLN A 136 33.97 32.13 -16.76
CA GLN A 136 34.50 30.89 -17.34
C GLN A 136 35.25 30.04 -16.30
N ILE A 137 36.07 30.68 -15.46
CA ILE A 137 36.76 30.03 -14.33
C ILE A 137 35.73 29.49 -13.33
N ALA A 138 34.69 30.25 -13.01
CA ALA A 138 33.62 29.81 -12.11
C ALA A 138 32.85 28.61 -12.66
N GLU A 139 32.53 28.62 -13.95
CA GLU A 139 31.89 27.50 -14.66
C GLU A 139 32.79 26.26 -14.66
N GLN A 140 34.07 26.41 -14.99
CA GLN A 140 35.05 25.32 -14.95
C GLN A 140 35.18 24.73 -13.55
N LEU A 141 35.28 25.56 -12.51
CA LEU A 141 35.30 25.12 -11.11
C LEU A 141 34.01 24.41 -10.72
N PHE A 142 32.85 24.87 -11.19
CA PHE A 142 31.57 24.21 -10.95
C PHE A 142 31.55 22.80 -11.56
N TYR A 143 31.88 22.65 -12.84
CA TYR A 143 31.90 21.34 -13.49
C TYR A 143 32.95 20.40 -12.90
N THR A 144 34.10 20.93 -12.53
CA THR A 144 35.15 20.18 -11.80
C THR A 144 34.61 19.67 -10.47
N ASN A 145 33.92 20.51 -9.70
CA ASN A 145 33.28 20.13 -8.44
C ASN A 145 32.16 19.10 -8.63
N GLN A 146 31.34 19.22 -9.66
CA GLN A 146 30.31 18.22 -9.96
C GLN A 146 30.93 16.86 -10.31
N THR A 147 32.02 16.87 -11.09
CA THR A 147 32.79 15.68 -11.45
C THR A 147 33.38 15.02 -10.20
N HIS A 148 34.03 15.79 -9.31
CA HIS A 148 34.56 15.27 -8.05
C HIS A 148 33.45 14.73 -7.14
N ARG A 149 32.31 15.41 -7.01
CA ARG A 149 31.15 14.93 -6.24
C ARG A 149 30.62 13.62 -6.81
N TRP A 150 30.54 13.48 -8.13
CA TRP A 150 30.12 12.24 -8.78
C TRP A 150 31.12 11.09 -8.54
N LEU A 151 32.42 11.35 -8.71
CA LEU A 151 33.48 10.37 -8.43
C LEU A 151 33.46 9.92 -6.97
N PHE A 152 33.33 10.86 -6.03
CA PHE A 152 33.22 10.55 -4.62
C PHE A 152 31.97 9.72 -4.31
N LYS A 153 30.80 10.09 -4.86
CA LYS A 153 29.57 9.28 -4.73
C LYS A 153 29.76 7.86 -5.27
N LYS A 154 30.47 7.69 -6.40
CA LYS A 154 30.80 6.38 -6.97
C LYS A 154 31.73 5.57 -6.06
N ALA A 155 32.76 6.20 -5.49
CA ALA A 155 33.69 5.57 -4.55
C ALA A 155 32.98 5.13 -3.27
N VAL A 156 32.17 6.01 -2.67
CA VAL A 156 31.34 5.70 -1.49
C VAL A 156 30.34 4.59 -1.81
N GLY A 157 29.68 4.64 -2.97
CA GLY A 157 28.75 3.60 -3.41
C GLY A 157 29.43 2.22 -3.52
N ARG A 158 30.61 2.16 -4.15
CA ARG A 158 31.42 0.93 -4.22
C ARG A 158 31.83 0.42 -2.85
N TYR A 159 32.27 1.31 -1.95
CA TYR A 159 32.62 0.95 -0.58
C TYR A 159 31.42 0.38 0.19
N LEU A 160 30.26 1.05 0.12
CA LEU A 160 29.02 0.59 0.78
C LEU A 160 28.54 -0.74 0.21
N TYR A 161 28.65 -0.93 -1.11
CA TYR A 161 28.34 -2.19 -1.77
C TYR A 161 29.24 -3.33 -1.25
N LYS A 162 30.56 -3.14 -1.23
CA LYS A 162 31.50 -4.12 -0.65
C LYS A 162 31.16 -4.45 0.80
N LYS A 163 30.83 -3.44 1.60
CA LYS A 163 30.44 -3.63 3.00
C LYS A 163 29.13 -4.41 3.14
N THR A 164 28.21 -4.25 2.18
CA THR A 164 26.93 -4.95 2.18
C THR A 164 27.09 -6.44 1.83
N MET A 165 28.04 -6.77 0.95
CA MET A 165 28.39 -8.17 0.62
C MET A 165 28.82 -9.00 1.82
N ALA A 166 29.33 -8.37 2.87
CA ALA A 166 29.69 -9.06 4.12
C ALA A 166 28.48 -9.52 4.95
N ARG A 167 27.26 -9.06 4.64
CA ARG A 167 26.04 -9.38 5.37
C ARG A 167 24.99 -9.93 4.42
N SER A 168 24.88 -11.25 4.38
CA SER A 168 23.82 -11.96 3.65
C SER A 168 22.84 -12.59 4.65
N ILE A 169 21.54 -12.37 4.43
CA ILE A 169 20.44 -13.00 5.15
C ILE A 169 19.68 -13.86 4.14
N GLY A 170 19.26 -15.06 4.55
CA GLY A 170 18.41 -15.93 3.73
C GLY A 170 19.15 -16.83 2.74
N ALA A 171 20.49 -16.80 2.71
CA ALA A 171 21.27 -17.59 1.75
C ALA A 171 21.08 -19.11 1.86
N ASN A 172 20.67 -19.60 3.04
CA ASN A 172 20.70 -21.02 3.36
C ASN A 172 19.33 -21.71 3.33
N ARG A 173 18.21 -20.96 3.36
CA ARG A 173 16.86 -21.53 3.51
C ARG A 173 15.78 -20.67 2.87
N ASP A 174 14.86 -21.32 2.17
CA ASP A 174 13.61 -20.73 1.69
C ASP A 174 12.68 -20.41 2.87
N LEU A 175 11.94 -19.31 2.77
CA LEU A 175 11.05 -18.82 3.83
C LEU A 175 9.80 -19.68 4.03
N ILE A 176 9.34 -20.36 2.98
CA ILE A 176 8.13 -21.18 2.97
C ILE A 176 8.50 -22.64 3.21
N THR A 177 9.43 -23.19 2.43
CA THR A 177 9.73 -24.64 2.50
C THR A 177 10.78 -24.99 3.55
N MET A 178 11.54 -24.01 4.05
CA MET A 178 12.70 -24.20 4.95
C MET A 178 13.86 -25.01 4.36
N GLU A 179 13.77 -25.39 3.08
CA GLU A 179 14.79 -26.12 2.33
C GLU A 179 15.88 -25.18 1.79
N PRO A 180 17.10 -25.68 1.53
CA PRO A 180 18.14 -24.87 0.91
C PRO A 180 17.74 -24.44 -0.50
N ILE A 181 17.89 -23.15 -0.81
CA ILE A 181 17.57 -22.60 -2.13
C ILE A 181 18.70 -22.94 -3.09
N GLU A 182 18.38 -23.57 -4.21
CA GLU A 182 19.34 -23.84 -5.27
C GLU A 182 19.95 -22.54 -5.81
N THR A 183 21.25 -22.53 -6.10
CA THR A 183 21.97 -21.33 -6.53
C THR A 183 21.39 -20.66 -7.78
N GLN A 184 20.78 -21.45 -8.69
CA GLN A 184 20.09 -20.97 -9.88
C GLN A 184 18.75 -20.29 -9.59
N ASP A 185 18.13 -20.60 -8.46
CA ASP A 185 16.83 -20.06 -8.04
C ASP A 185 16.98 -18.85 -7.10
N GLN A 186 18.21 -18.55 -6.67
CA GLN A 186 18.48 -17.47 -5.73
C GLN A 186 18.35 -16.09 -6.39
N VAL A 187 17.47 -15.27 -5.82
CA VAL A 187 17.34 -13.85 -6.13
C VAL A 187 17.87 -13.03 -4.97
N HIS A 188 18.95 -12.29 -5.19
CA HIS A 188 19.52 -11.38 -4.19
C HIS A 188 18.87 -9.99 -4.30
N VAL A 189 18.48 -9.39 -3.18
CA VAL A 189 17.98 -8.01 -3.13
C VAL A 189 18.86 -7.19 -2.19
N LEU A 190 19.44 -6.12 -2.70
CA LEU A 190 20.33 -5.25 -1.96
C LEU A 190 19.53 -4.22 -1.15
N CYS A 191 19.77 -4.12 0.16
CA CYS A 191 19.26 -3.02 0.97
C CYS A 191 20.40 -2.14 1.46
N LEU A 192 20.56 -0.97 0.83
CA LEU A 192 21.59 0.00 1.19
C LEU A 192 21.36 0.63 2.58
N ALA A 193 20.10 0.74 3.03
CA ALA A 193 19.76 1.27 4.34
C ALA A 193 20.26 0.37 5.47
N THR A 194 19.98 -0.94 5.39
CA THR A 194 20.43 -1.91 6.40
C THR A 194 21.84 -2.43 6.12
N ARG A 195 22.37 -2.20 4.91
CA ARG A 195 23.64 -2.75 4.40
C ARG A 195 23.64 -4.26 4.47
N THR A 196 22.55 -4.85 3.98
CA THR A 196 22.31 -6.29 3.97
C THR A 196 21.84 -6.72 2.60
N ILE A 197 22.27 -7.91 2.17
CA ILE A 197 21.74 -8.63 1.02
C ILE A 197 20.74 -9.65 1.54
N TYR A 198 19.52 -9.59 1.02
CA TYR A 198 18.51 -10.60 1.29
C TYR A 198 18.48 -11.57 0.10
N THR A 199 18.55 -12.86 0.37
CA THR A 199 18.48 -13.91 -0.65
C THR A 199 17.14 -14.63 -0.52
N TYR A 200 16.46 -14.81 -1.64
CA TYR A 200 15.14 -15.46 -1.72
C TYR A 200 15.15 -16.52 -2.82
N SER A 201 14.27 -17.53 -2.73
CA SER A 201 13.82 -18.22 -3.94
C SER A 201 13.08 -17.23 -4.83
N GLY A 202 13.35 -17.26 -6.13
CA GLY A 202 12.64 -16.42 -7.09
C GLY A 202 11.14 -16.69 -7.10
N LEU A 203 10.72 -17.95 -6.88
CA LEU A 203 9.31 -18.31 -6.78
C LEU A 203 8.64 -17.69 -5.55
N THR A 204 9.27 -17.83 -4.39
CA THR A 204 8.76 -17.29 -3.12
C THR A 204 8.66 -15.76 -3.17
N LEU A 205 9.70 -15.11 -3.72
CA LEU A 205 9.71 -13.66 -3.90
C LEU A 205 8.63 -13.19 -4.88
N LEU A 206 8.46 -13.89 -6.01
CA LEU A 206 7.43 -13.58 -6.99
C LEU A 206 6.04 -13.71 -6.37
N LYS A 207 5.75 -14.83 -5.67
CA LYS A 207 4.48 -15.04 -4.97
C LYS A 207 4.20 -13.94 -3.94
N SER A 208 5.21 -13.54 -3.17
CA SER A 208 5.07 -12.45 -2.18
C SER A 208 4.80 -11.09 -2.83
N VAL A 209 5.43 -10.80 -3.98
CA VAL A 209 5.15 -9.56 -4.73
C VAL A 209 3.73 -9.62 -5.28
N LEU A 210 3.32 -10.74 -5.87
CA LEU A 210 1.96 -10.92 -6.39
C LEU A 210 0.91 -10.84 -5.30
N SER A 211 1.12 -11.42 -4.11
CA SER A 211 0.15 -11.34 -3.03
C SER A 211 -0.08 -9.91 -2.52
N ASN A 212 0.92 -9.03 -2.65
CA ASN A 212 0.75 -7.61 -2.35
C ASN A 212 0.05 -6.87 -3.49
N LEU A 213 0.45 -7.10 -4.74
CA LEU A 213 -0.12 -6.41 -5.91
C LEU A 213 -1.53 -6.89 -6.27
N GLU A 214 -1.85 -8.14 -6.01
CA GLU A 214 -3.17 -8.75 -6.17
C GLU A 214 -3.93 -8.77 -4.84
N CYS A 215 -3.60 -7.89 -3.91
CA CYS A 215 -4.37 -7.78 -2.67
C CYS A 215 -5.76 -7.22 -2.99
N GLN A 216 -6.78 -7.83 -2.40
CA GLN A 216 -8.18 -7.45 -2.54
C GLN A 216 -8.87 -7.44 -1.17
N ILE A 217 -9.96 -6.68 -1.06
CA ILE A 217 -10.96 -6.83 -0.01
C ILE A 217 -12.23 -7.26 -0.72
N GLU A 218 -12.68 -8.48 -0.44
CA GLU A 218 -13.76 -9.13 -1.19
C GLU A 218 -13.44 -9.11 -2.70
N ALA A 219 -14.38 -8.68 -3.54
CA ALA A 219 -14.16 -8.52 -4.97
C ALA A 219 -13.49 -7.18 -5.35
N ILE A 220 -13.13 -6.31 -4.39
CA ILE A 220 -12.60 -4.96 -4.64
C ILE A 220 -11.07 -4.96 -4.61
N ALA A 221 -10.45 -4.42 -5.67
CA ALA A 221 -9.00 -4.33 -5.78
C ALA A 221 -8.39 -3.32 -4.79
N GLU A 222 -7.45 -3.79 -3.95
CA GLU A 222 -6.66 -2.95 -3.04
C GLU A 222 -5.16 -3.30 -3.09
N PRO A 223 -4.48 -3.10 -4.23
CA PRO A 223 -3.06 -3.40 -4.36
C PRO A 223 -2.24 -2.66 -3.30
N ARG A 224 -1.34 -3.40 -2.67
CA ARG A 224 -0.41 -2.94 -1.64
C ARG A 224 1.00 -2.87 -2.20
N GLN A 225 1.82 -2.00 -1.61
CA GLN A 225 3.22 -1.93 -1.96
C GLN A 225 3.92 -3.23 -1.53
N PRO A 226 4.68 -3.90 -2.42
CA PRO A 226 5.42 -5.10 -2.05
C PRO A 226 6.38 -4.83 -0.88
N VAL A 227 6.35 -5.74 0.09
CA VAL A 227 7.19 -5.68 1.30
C VAL A 227 8.29 -6.71 1.25
N ASN A 228 9.40 -6.41 1.91
CA ASN A 228 10.47 -7.36 2.12
C ASN A 228 10.02 -8.43 3.13
N PRO A 229 9.94 -9.73 2.75
CA PRO A 229 9.45 -10.78 3.63
C PRO A 229 10.22 -10.94 4.96
N TYR A 230 11.51 -10.61 5.00
CA TYR A 230 12.31 -10.71 6.23
C TYR A 230 12.07 -9.57 7.23
N THR A 231 11.65 -8.40 6.75
CA THR A 231 11.58 -7.18 7.58
C THR A 231 10.19 -6.58 7.65
N ASN A 232 9.27 -7.02 6.79
CA ASN A 232 7.96 -6.44 6.57
C ASN A 232 7.99 -4.93 6.22
N ILE A 233 9.14 -4.43 5.74
CA ILE A 233 9.31 -3.04 5.30
C ILE A 233 9.06 -2.97 3.79
N PRO A 234 8.26 -2.01 3.30
CA PRO A 234 8.05 -1.81 1.87
C PRO A 234 9.37 -1.61 1.12
N PHE A 235 9.49 -2.25 -0.04
CA PHE A 235 10.65 -2.04 -0.90
C PHE A 235 10.69 -0.61 -1.42
N THR A 236 11.87 0.01 -1.34
CA THR A 236 12.11 1.32 -1.94
C THR A 236 12.02 1.24 -3.48
N TYR A 237 11.79 2.38 -4.15
CA TYR A 237 11.74 2.44 -5.61
C TYR A 237 12.96 1.78 -6.29
N SER A 238 14.17 2.07 -5.81
CA SER A 238 15.40 1.49 -6.36
C SER A 238 15.46 -0.03 -6.18
N GLN A 239 14.96 -0.53 -5.04
CA GLN A 239 14.89 -1.98 -4.79
C GLN A 239 13.84 -2.65 -5.67
N MET A 240 12.68 -2.01 -5.86
CA MET A 240 11.65 -2.52 -6.77
C MET A 240 12.13 -2.57 -8.22
N LEU A 241 12.88 -1.56 -8.67
CA LEU A 241 13.48 -1.54 -10.00
C LEU A 241 14.47 -2.69 -10.19
N GLU A 242 15.38 -2.88 -9.23
CA GLU A 242 16.33 -4.00 -9.23
C GLU A 242 15.61 -5.37 -9.22
N LEU A 243 14.61 -5.50 -8.35
CA LEU A 243 13.82 -6.71 -8.17
C LEU A 243 13.02 -7.05 -9.42
N TYR A 244 12.42 -6.06 -10.09
CA TYR A 244 11.69 -6.26 -11.35
C TYR A 244 12.59 -6.94 -12.40
N TYR A 245 13.77 -6.38 -12.67
CA TYR A 245 14.68 -6.97 -13.66
C TYR A 245 15.17 -8.36 -13.26
N LYS A 246 15.44 -8.58 -11.98
CA LYS A 246 15.83 -9.90 -11.47
C LYS A 246 14.72 -10.93 -11.62
N LEU A 247 13.47 -10.58 -11.32
CA LEU A 247 12.32 -11.47 -11.51
C LEU A 247 12.05 -11.74 -12.99
N VAL A 248 12.20 -10.76 -13.88
CA VAL A 248 12.06 -10.96 -15.33
C VAL A 248 13.10 -11.97 -15.85
N VAL A 249 14.37 -11.81 -15.47
CA VAL A 249 15.44 -12.75 -15.83
C VAL A 249 15.17 -14.14 -15.26
N TRP A 250 14.78 -14.21 -13.99
CA TRP A 250 14.43 -15.46 -13.33
C TRP A 250 13.27 -16.18 -14.01
N CYS A 251 12.20 -15.47 -14.37
CA CYS A 251 11.07 -16.02 -15.12
C CYS A 251 11.52 -16.59 -16.47
N ALA A 252 12.36 -15.85 -17.21
CA ALA A 252 12.89 -16.31 -18.49
C ALA A 252 13.74 -17.59 -18.35
N GLN A 253 14.63 -17.64 -17.35
CA GLN A 253 15.46 -18.82 -17.07
C GLN A 253 14.62 -20.05 -16.72
N ASN A 254 13.53 -19.86 -15.97
CA ASN A 254 12.62 -20.91 -15.55
C ASN A 254 11.49 -21.21 -16.56
N ARG A 255 11.54 -20.62 -17.77
CA ARG A 255 10.51 -20.77 -18.82
C ARG A 255 9.10 -20.40 -18.33
N ARG A 256 9.00 -19.40 -17.45
CA ARG A 256 7.74 -18.87 -16.92
C ARG A 256 7.44 -17.52 -17.58
N ALA A 257 6.17 -17.26 -17.82
CA ALA A 257 5.73 -15.93 -18.23
C ALA A 257 5.87 -14.94 -17.07
N VAL A 258 6.27 -13.71 -17.39
CA VAL A 258 6.26 -12.61 -16.41
C VAL A 258 4.80 -12.23 -16.14
N PRO A 259 4.34 -12.21 -14.88
CA PRO A 259 2.97 -11.82 -14.57
C PRO A 259 2.65 -10.41 -15.07
N ALA A 260 1.54 -10.25 -15.79
CA ALA A 260 1.17 -8.96 -16.39
C ALA A 260 1.05 -7.85 -15.34
N ILE A 261 0.50 -8.14 -14.15
CA ILE A 261 0.38 -7.16 -13.06
C ILE A 261 1.74 -6.58 -12.62
N LEU A 262 2.82 -7.37 -12.69
CA LEU A 262 4.16 -6.91 -12.35
C LEU A 262 4.69 -5.91 -13.39
N THR A 263 4.38 -6.13 -14.67
CA THR A 263 4.72 -5.22 -15.77
C THR A 263 3.92 -3.92 -15.67
N LEU A 264 2.61 -4.00 -15.44
CA LEU A 264 1.74 -2.83 -15.24
C LEU A 264 2.18 -2.02 -14.01
N TYR A 265 2.61 -2.69 -12.94
CA TYR A 265 3.14 -2.02 -11.76
C TYR A 265 4.44 -1.26 -12.04
N ARG A 266 5.32 -1.82 -12.90
CA ARG A 266 6.52 -1.13 -13.39
C ARG A 266 6.17 0.10 -14.24
N GLU A 267 5.19 0.00 -15.13
CA GLU A 267 4.67 1.13 -15.93
C GLU A 267 4.07 2.23 -15.05
N SER A 268 3.45 1.83 -13.93
CA SER A 268 2.92 2.71 -12.90
C SER A 268 3.99 3.25 -11.94
N ASN A 269 5.28 3.21 -12.31
CA ASN A 269 6.42 3.65 -11.50
C ASN A 269 6.49 3.03 -10.09
N PHE A 270 6.03 1.79 -9.95
CA PHE A 270 5.92 1.08 -8.68
C PHE A 270 5.06 1.82 -7.62
N ASN A 271 4.04 2.56 -8.05
CA ASN A 271 3.08 3.21 -7.16
C ASN A 271 1.71 2.49 -7.23
N PRO A 272 1.22 1.89 -6.12
CA PRO A 272 -0.07 1.20 -6.11
C PRO A 272 -1.25 2.12 -6.46
N ALA A 273 -1.23 3.38 -6.04
CA ALA A 273 -2.29 4.33 -6.36
C ALA A 273 -2.35 4.61 -7.87
N THR A 274 -1.19 4.74 -8.52
CA THR A 274 -1.11 4.91 -9.97
C THR A 274 -1.53 3.64 -10.71
N LEU A 275 -1.17 2.47 -10.18
CA LEU A 275 -1.60 1.17 -10.72
C LEU A 275 -3.12 1.05 -10.73
N ILE A 276 -3.80 1.38 -9.63
CA ILE A 276 -5.27 1.39 -9.58
C ILE A 276 -5.82 2.44 -10.54
N SER A 277 -5.30 3.68 -10.54
CA SER A 277 -5.89 4.75 -11.34
C SER A 277 -5.75 4.54 -12.85
N VAL A 278 -4.63 3.96 -13.30
CA VAL A 278 -4.32 3.78 -14.73
C VAL A 278 -4.82 2.42 -15.24
N HIS A 279 -4.69 1.37 -14.44
CA HIS A 279 -5.00 0.00 -14.84
C HIS A 279 -6.17 -0.60 -14.04
N HIS A 280 -7.11 0.25 -13.59
CA HIS A 280 -8.26 -0.13 -12.76
C HIS A 280 -8.95 -1.38 -13.27
N ASN A 281 -9.31 -1.39 -14.56
CA ASN A 281 -10.04 -2.47 -15.20
C ASN A 281 -9.36 -3.84 -15.03
N TYR A 282 -8.05 -3.90 -15.29
CA TYR A 282 -7.30 -5.14 -15.17
C TYR A 282 -7.19 -5.61 -13.71
N VAL A 283 -6.87 -4.70 -12.79
CA VAL A 283 -6.68 -5.06 -11.37
C VAL A 283 -8.00 -5.46 -10.74
N GLN A 284 -9.08 -4.74 -11.06
CA GLN A 284 -10.43 -5.02 -10.59
C GLN A 284 -10.96 -6.36 -11.13
N TYR A 285 -10.72 -6.65 -12.41
CA TYR A 285 -11.03 -7.96 -12.99
C TYR A 285 -10.30 -9.09 -12.26
N LYS A 286 -9.01 -8.90 -11.98
CA LYS A 286 -8.20 -9.88 -11.23
C LYS A 286 -8.68 -10.07 -9.79
N ALA A 287 -9.06 -9.00 -9.10
CA ALA A 287 -9.61 -9.06 -7.75
C ALA A 287 -10.91 -9.88 -7.72
N GLY A 288 -11.87 -9.57 -8.60
CA GLY A 288 -13.09 -10.36 -8.74
C GLY A 288 -12.78 -11.83 -9.03
N LYS A 289 -11.94 -12.11 -10.04
CA LYS A 289 -11.59 -13.49 -10.39
C LYS A 289 -10.95 -14.24 -9.23
N ASN A 290 -10.04 -13.60 -8.48
CA ASN A 290 -9.44 -14.22 -7.31
C ASN A 290 -10.49 -14.52 -6.22
N TYR A 291 -11.39 -13.57 -5.94
CA TYR A 291 -12.41 -13.71 -4.91
C TYR A 291 -13.36 -14.88 -5.20
N PHE A 292 -13.96 -14.92 -6.40
CA PHE A 292 -14.90 -15.99 -6.78
C PHE A 292 -14.23 -17.35 -6.95
N VAL A 293 -12.98 -17.42 -7.47
CA VAL A 293 -12.35 -18.69 -7.86
C VAL A 293 -11.50 -19.30 -6.74
N ARG A 294 -10.82 -18.49 -5.91
CA ARG A 294 -9.89 -19.01 -4.89
C ARG A 294 -10.55 -19.37 -3.57
N HIS A 295 -11.90 -19.39 -3.51
CA HIS A 295 -12.67 -19.68 -2.29
C HIS A 295 -12.38 -18.71 -1.14
N ASP A 296 -12.05 -17.45 -1.45
CA ASP A 296 -12.04 -16.39 -0.42
C ASP A 296 -13.48 -16.08 0.04
N ASP A 297 -14.49 -16.43 -0.77
CA ASP A 297 -15.89 -16.54 -0.39
C ASP A 297 -16.12 -17.89 0.32
N SER A 298 -16.03 -17.89 1.66
CA SER A 298 -16.03 -19.12 2.48
C SER A 298 -17.27 -19.99 2.29
N ASP A 299 -18.41 -19.36 2.00
CA ASP A 299 -19.72 -20.00 1.91
C ASP A 299 -20.32 -19.90 0.50
N ASP A 300 -19.53 -19.42 -0.47
CA ASP A 300 -19.98 -19.13 -1.83
C ASP A 300 -21.22 -18.20 -1.88
N GLU A 301 -21.44 -17.38 -0.85
CA GLU A 301 -22.65 -16.57 -0.70
C GLU A 301 -22.70 -15.46 -1.76
N PHE A 302 -21.58 -14.76 -1.94
CA PHE A 302 -21.48 -13.70 -2.94
C PHE A 302 -21.55 -14.26 -4.37
N PHE A 303 -20.96 -15.44 -4.58
CA PHE A 303 -21.15 -16.19 -5.82
C PHE A 303 -22.63 -16.50 -6.08
N LEU A 304 -23.35 -17.02 -5.09
CA LEU A 304 -24.76 -17.39 -5.22
C LEU A 304 -25.68 -16.18 -5.42
N ASP A 305 -25.43 -15.06 -4.73
CA ASP A 305 -26.14 -13.79 -4.92
C ASP A 305 -25.97 -13.28 -6.35
N THR A 306 -24.72 -13.20 -6.81
CA THR A 306 -24.40 -12.71 -8.16
C THR A 306 -24.96 -13.64 -9.24
N LEU A 307 -24.94 -14.96 -8.98
CA LEU A 307 -25.56 -15.94 -9.86
C LEU A 307 -27.07 -15.75 -9.92
N GLU A 308 -27.74 -15.51 -8.79
CA GLU A 308 -29.17 -15.24 -8.77
C GLU A 308 -29.52 -13.99 -9.58
N ASP A 309 -28.78 -12.90 -9.41
CA ASP A 309 -28.94 -11.67 -10.21
C ASP A 309 -28.79 -11.94 -11.71
N LEU A 310 -27.80 -12.76 -12.09
CA LEU A 310 -27.60 -13.21 -13.46
C LEU A 310 -28.81 -13.99 -13.96
N LEU A 311 -29.27 -14.98 -13.21
CA LEU A 311 -30.40 -15.81 -13.60
C LEU A 311 -31.70 -15.00 -13.68
N VAL A 312 -31.91 -14.02 -12.80
CA VAL A 312 -33.05 -13.10 -12.82
C VAL A 312 -33.02 -12.22 -14.07
N ALA A 313 -31.87 -11.61 -14.38
CA ALA A 313 -31.70 -10.76 -15.55
C ALA A 313 -32.02 -11.51 -16.86
N TYR A 314 -31.60 -12.78 -16.96
CA TYR A 314 -31.81 -13.60 -18.16
C TYR A 314 -33.07 -14.48 -18.13
N LYS A 315 -33.85 -14.44 -17.05
CA LYS A 315 -35.10 -15.21 -16.90
C LYS A 315 -36.08 -15.05 -18.07
N PRO A 316 -36.30 -13.88 -18.69
CA PRO A 316 -37.22 -13.75 -19.83
C PRO A 316 -36.80 -14.61 -21.04
N LEU A 317 -35.51 -14.90 -21.18
CA LEU A 317 -34.92 -15.57 -22.34
C LEU A 317 -34.70 -17.08 -22.13
N MET A 318 -34.92 -17.56 -20.90
CA MET A 318 -34.79 -18.97 -20.54
C MET A 318 -36.07 -19.75 -20.83
N THR A 319 -35.89 -21.00 -21.26
CA THR A 319 -36.96 -21.99 -21.37
C THR A 319 -37.56 -22.31 -20.00
N ARG A 320 -38.79 -22.84 -19.98
CA ARG A 320 -39.45 -23.26 -18.72
C ARG A 320 -38.63 -24.31 -17.96
N HIS A 321 -37.95 -25.20 -18.69
CA HIS A 321 -37.10 -26.24 -18.11
C HIS A 321 -35.85 -25.65 -17.46
N GLU A 322 -35.15 -24.74 -18.13
CA GLU A 322 -33.97 -24.07 -17.57
C GLU A 322 -34.30 -23.33 -16.27
N LYS A 323 -35.45 -22.66 -16.20
CA LYS A 323 -35.93 -21.96 -14.98
C LYS A 323 -36.12 -22.89 -13.77
N GLN A 324 -36.40 -24.17 -14.00
CA GLN A 324 -36.58 -25.15 -12.93
C GLN A 324 -35.25 -25.79 -12.50
N VAL A 325 -34.26 -25.83 -13.40
CA VAL A 325 -32.95 -26.45 -13.14
C VAL A 325 -31.94 -25.44 -12.61
N LEU A 326 -31.94 -24.22 -13.13
CA LEU A 326 -31.06 -23.14 -12.72
C LEU A 326 -31.70 -22.35 -11.59
N THR A 327 -31.56 -22.85 -10.37
CA THR A 327 -32.02 -22.16 -9.16
C THR A 327 -30.87 -22.02 -8.18
N ARG A 328 -30.89 -20.94 -7.39
CA ARG A 328 -29.91 -20.73 -6.32
C ARG A 328 -29.77 -21.96 -5.42
N ALA A 329 -30.89 -22.51 -4.95
CA ALA A 329 -30.91 -23.68 -4.08
C ALA A 329 -30.18 -24.91 -4.68
N LYS A 330 -30.32 -25.14 -6.00
CA LYS A 330 -29.62 -26.23 -6.67
C LYS A 330 -28.12 -25.99 -6.75
N PHE A 331 -27.70 -24.76 -7.03
CA PHE A 331 -26.27 -24.41 -7.03
C PHE A 331 -25.67 -24.49 -5.62
N THR A 332 -26.39 -24.06 -4.58
CA THR A 332 -25.95 -24.22 -3.19
C THR A 332 -25.67 -25.69 -2.87
N LYS A 333 -26.62 -26.59 -3.16
CA LYS A 333 -26.43 -28.04 -2.98
C LYS A 333 -25.27 -28.58 -3.81
N TRP A 334 -25.12 -28.13 -5.06
CA TRP A 334 -24.04 -28.58 -5.94
C TRP A 334 -22.65 -28.17 -5.45
N CYS A 335 -22.49 -26.91 -5.01
CA CYS A 335 -21.24 -26.42 -4.41
C CYS A 335 -20.86 -27.20 -3.14
N ILE A 336 -21.84 -27.60 -2.32
CA ILE A 336 -21.61 -28.43 -1.12
C ILE A 336 -21.21 -29.87 -1.50
N LEU A 337 -21.87 -30.47 -2.49
CA LEU A 337 -21.61 -31.84 -2.91
C LEU A 337 -20.24 -31.99 -3.58
N GLU A 338 -19.97 -31.12 -4.56
CA GLU A 338 -18.83 -31.24 -5.46
C GLU A 338 -18.14 -29.88 -5.68
N PRO A 339 -17.52 -29.29 -4.64
CA PRO A 339 -16.91 -27.94 -4.73
C PRO A 339 -15.78 -27.84 -5.77
N LYS A 340 -15.18 -28.98 -6.15
CA LYS A 340 -14.10 -29.09 -7.13
C LYS A 340 -14.57 -29.53 -8.51
N HIS A 341 -15.89 -29.64 -8.74
CA HIS A 341 -16.40 -30.02 -10.05
C HIS A 341 -16.03 -28.96 -11.10
N HIS A 342 -15.50 -29.39 -12.25
CA HIS A 342 -15.01 -28.47 -13.28
C HIS A 342 -16.10 -27.50 -13.79
N LEU A 343 -17.36 -27.94 -13.91
CA LEU A 343 -18.47 -27.05 -14.27
C LEU A 343 -18.78 -26.01 -13.18
N VAL A 344 -18.64 -26.34 -11.90
CA VAL A 344 -18.80 -25.36 -10.81
C VAL A 344 -17.73 -24.28 -10.94
N HIS A 345 -16.48 -24.66 -11.22
CA HIS A 345 -15.41 -23.71 -11.50
C HIS A 345 -15.71 -22.83 -12.73
N LEU A 346 -16.22 -23.41 -13.82
CA LEU A 346 -16.62 -22.64 -15.02
C LEU A 346 -17.76 -21.66 -14.72
N TRP A 347 -18.74 -22.05 -13.89
CA TRP A 347 -19.79 -21.14 -13.42
C TRP A 347 -19.23 -20.02 -12.56
N LYS A 348 -18.31 -20.30 -11.64
CA LYS A 348 -17.65 -19.26 -10.82
C LYS A 348 -16.86 -18.27 -11.68
N GLU A 349 -16.11 -18.76 -12.67
CA GLU A 349 -15.43 -17.90 -13.64
C GLU A 349 -16.43 -17.06 -14.45
N PHE A 350 -17.52 -17.67 -14.92
CA PHE A 350 -18.54 -16.97 -15.68
C PHE A 350 -19.26 -15.88 -14.87
N VAL A 351 -19.64 -16.20 -13.63
CA VAL A 351 -20.28 -15.25 -12.69
C VAL A 351 -19.31 -14.13 -12.35
N SER A 352 -18.03 -14.41 -12.16
CA SER A 352 -17.01 -13.38 -11.97
C SER A 352 -16.88 -12.44 -13.19
N ASP A 353 -16.88 -12.99 -14.41
CA ASP A 353 -16.81 -12.20 -15.64
C ASP A 353 -18.08 -11.33 -15.79
N TYR A 354 -19.26 -11.89 -15.48
CA TYR A 354 -20.54 -11.17 -15.51
C TYR A 354 -20.61 -10.06 -14.47
N TRP A 355 -20.16 -10.33 -13.24
CA TRP A 355 -20.08 -9.34 -12.17
C TRP A 355 -19.24 -8.14 -12.62
N TYR A 356 -18.05 -8.42 -13.17
CA TYR A 356 -17.17 -7.38 -13.68
C TYR A 356 -17.82 -6.58 -14.82
N TYR A 357 -18.49 -7.25 -15.75
CA TYR A 357 -19.26 -6.58 -16.81
C TYR A 357 -20.33 -5.65 -16.23
N LYS A 358 -21.08 -6.09 -15.22
CA LYS A 358 -22.11 -5.25 -14.59
C LYS A 358 -21.55 -4.02 -13.86
N GLN A 359 -20.32 -4.10 -13.35
CA GLN A 359 -19.67 -2.95 -12.70
C GLN A 359 -19.05 -1.96 -13.68
N THR A 360 -18.61 -2.42 -14.86
CA THR A 360 -17.75 -1.63 -15.76
C THR A 360 -18.33 -1.40 -17.15
N GLU A 361 -19.40 -2.11 -17.51
CA GLU A 361 -19.96 -2.18 -18.87
C GLU A 361 -18.94 -2.67 -19.93
N HIS A 362 -17.85 -3.30 -19.50
CA HIS A 362 -16.81 -3.85 -20.38
C HIS A 362 -16.96 -5.36 -20.53
N PHE A 363 -17.00 -5.82 -21.78
CA PHE A 363 -16.98 -7.24 -22.10
C PHE A 363 -15.56 -7.81 -21.93
N VAL A 364 -15.42 -8.77 -21.01
CA VAL A 364 -14.13 -9.37 -20.66
C VAL A 364 -13.69 -10.41 -21.68
N ARG A 365 -14.65 -11.19 -22.20
CA ARG A 365 -14.37 -12.28 -23.14
C ARG A 365 -14.37 -11.75 -24.56
N GLU A 366 -13.47 -12.26 -25.38
CA GLU A 366 -13.40 -11.89 -26.81
C GLU A 366 -14.70 -12.25 -27.57
N SER A 367 -15.39 -13.31 -27.14
CA SER A 367 -16.68 -13.73 -27.72
C SER A 367 -17.84 -12.81 -27.34
N TRP A 368 -17.69 -11.98 -26.30
CA TRP A 368 -18.75 -11.11 -25.82
C TRP A 368 -18.72 -9.79 -26.59
N THR A 369 -19.58 -9.71 -27.60
CA THR A 369 -19.79 -8.48 -28.38
C THR A 369 -21.10 -7.78 -28.01
N SER A 370 -21.99 -8.48 -27.32
CA SER A 370 -23.29 -8.01 -26.89
C SER A 370 -23.83 -8.86 -25.71
N GLU A 371 -24.89 -8.39 -25.05
CA GLU A 371 -25.59 -9.21 -24.05
C GLU A 371 -26.17 -10.51 -24.64
N HIS A 372 -26.45 -10.52 -25.95
CA HIS A 372 -26.89 -11.73 -26.64
C HIS A 372 -25.82 -12.81 -26.63
N THR A 373 -24.55 -12.46 -26.88
CA THR A 373 -23.44 -13.43 -26.85
C THR A 373 -23.15 -13.94 -25.43
N LEU A 374 -23.34 -13.10 -24.41
CA LEU A 374 -23.26 -13.55 -23.01
C LEU A 374 -24.35 -14.61 -22.72
N MET A 375 -25.56 -14.37 -23.19
CA MET A 375 -26.68 -15.30 -23.04
C MET A 375 -26.46 -16.63 -23.78
N LEU A 376 -25.76 -16.64 -24.91
CA LEU A 376 -25.36 -17.88 -25.58
C LEU A 376 -24.44 -18.72 -24.68
N ASP A 377 -23.46 -18.09 -24.02
CA ASP A 377 -22.59 -18.78 -23.06
C ASP A 377 -23.38 -19.34 -21.86
N VAL A 378 -24.37 -18.59 -21.35
CA VAL A 378 -25.29 -19.09 -20.29
C VAL A 378 -26.01 -20.35 -20.75
N LYS A 379 -26.53 -20.36 -21.98
CA LYS A 379 -27.23 -21.53 -22.53
C LYS A 379 -26.30 -22.73 -22.68
N VAL A 380 -25.09 -22.52 -23.18
CA VAL A 380 -24.08 -23.58 -23.32
C VAL A 380 -23.71 -24.16 -21.96
N LEU A 381 -23.42 -23.30 -20.96
CA LEU A 381 -23.11 -23.74 -19.60
C LEU A 381 -24.29 -24.44 -18.93
N SER A 382 -25.51 -23.95 -19.12
CA SER A 382 -26.73 -24.58 -18.62
C SER A 382 -26.93 -25.98 -19.20
N GLN A 383 -26.78 -26.12 -20.52
CA GLN A 383 -26.90 -27.42 -21.19
C GLN A 383 -25.84 -28.41 -20.71
N ALA A 384 -24.59 -27.96 -20.59
CA ALA A 384 -23.49 -28.79 -20.08
C ALA A 384 -23.72 -29.23 -18.63
N SER A 385 -24.34 -28.37 -17.82
CA SER A 385 -24.58 -28.59 -16.38
C SER A 385 -25.87 -29.34 -16.08
N ARG A 386 -26.68 -29.63 -17.10
CA ARG A 386 -28.05 -30.14 -16.94
C ARG A 386 -28.11 -31.48 -16.20
N SER A 387 -27.26 -32.44 -16.57
CA SER A 387 -27.26 -33.76 -15.94
C SER A 387 -26.86 -33.69 -14.47
N SER A 388 -25.80 -32.93 -14.16
CA SER A 388 -25.34 -32.73 -12.78
C SER A 388 -26.42 -32.06 -11.93
N LEU A 389 -26.99 -30.94 -12.39
CA LEU A 389 -28.03 -30.20 -11.64
C LEU A 389 -29.36 -30.96 -11.49
N LEU A 390 -29.63 -31.98 -12.32
CA LEU A 390 -30.78 -32.86 -12.15
C LEU A 390 -30.50 -33.96 -11.11
N ALA A 391 -29.27 -34.44 -11.02
CA ALA A 391 -28.85 -35.45 -10.05
C ALA A 391 -28.64 -34.87 -8.63
N VAL A 392 -28.26 -33.59 -8.54
CA VAL A 392 -27.89 -32.89 -7.29
C VAL A 392 -28.90 -33.08 -6.16
N ASP A 393 -30.20 -32.96 -6.40
CA ASP A 393 -31.19 -33.14 -5.32
C ASP A 393 -31.16 -34.57 -4.75
N SER A 394 -31.19 -35.58 -5.63
CA SER A 394 -31.17 -36.99 -5.21
C SER A 394 -29.86 -37.39 -4.54
N GLU A 395 -28.72 -36.84 -4.99
CA GLU A 395 -27.41 -37.10 -4.41
C GLU A 395 -27.23 -36.37 -3.07
N PHE A 396 -27.76 -35.14 -2.96
CA PHE A 396 -27.75 -34.36 -1.74
C PHE A 396 -28.55 -35.05 -0.65
N ASP A 397 -29.80 -35.44 -0.95
CA ASP A 397 -30.67 -36.11 0.02
C ASP A 397 -30.12 -37.48 0.44
N LYS A 398 -29.36 -38.16 -0.44
CA LYS A 398 -28.67 -39.41 -0.11
C LYS A 398 -27.50 -39.19 0.85
N LYS A 399 -26.71 -38.14 0.65
CA LYS A 399 -25.51 -37.83 1.46
C LYS A 399 -25.85 -37.12 2.76
N TYR A 400 -26.88 -36.28 2.73
CA TYR A 400 -27.39 -35.48 3.83
C TYR A 400 -28.89 -35.75 3.96
N PRO A 401 -29.28 -36.95 4.43
CA PRO A 401 -30.69 -37.23 4.65
C PRO A 401 -31.27 -36.15 5.57
N PRO A 402 -32.50 -35.69 5.30
CA PRO A 402 -33.16 -34.75 6.20
C PRO A 402 -33.09 -35.35 7.59
N ARG A 403 -32.62 -34.56 8.57
CA ARG A 403 -32.67 -35.03 9.97
C ARG A 403 -34.11 -35.46 10.21
N PRO A 404 -34.33 -36.66 10.77
CA PRO A 404 -35.69 -37.01 11.20
C PRO A 404 -36.18 -35.81 12.01
N PRO A 405 -37.46 -35.40 11.81
CA PRO A 405 -38.01 -34.29 12.57
C PRO A 405 -37.60 -34.57 14.00
N ILE A 406 -36.80 -33.66 14.57
CA ILE A 406 -36.43 -33.76 15.97
C ILE A 406 -37.79 -33.89 16.62
N GLN A 407 -38.08 -35.07 17.17
CA GLN A 407 -39.09 -35.14 18.19
C GLN A 407 -38.47 -34.24 19.22
N GLU A 408 -38.83 -32.95 19.18
CA GLU A 408 -38.83 -32.13 20.35
C GLU A 408 -39.68 -32.99 21.28
N GLU A 409 -39.01 -33.87 22.03
CA GLU A 409 -39.35 -34.05 23.42
C GLU A 409 -39.39 -32.60 23.89
N LEU A 410 -40.59 -32.01 23.79
CA LEU A 410 -40.92 -30.86 24.59
C LEU A 410 -40.47 -31.33 25.97
N ASP A 411 -39.34 -30.81 26.44
CA ASP A 411 -39.06 -30.75 27.85
C ASP A 411 -40.24 -29.95 28.39
N THR A 412 -41.32 -30.67 28.69
CA THR A 412 -42.54 -30.17 29.32
C THR A 412 -42.18 -29.41 30.59
N ASP A 413 -41.01 -29.70 31.15
CA ASP A 413 -40.46 -29.11 32.35
C ASP A 413 -40.06 -27.62 32.14
N GLU A 414 -39.52 -27.21 30.98
CA GLU A 414 -39.18 -25.79 30.73
C GLU A 414 -40.43 -24.95 30.36
N GLU A 415 -41.40 -25.53 29.64
CA GLU A 415 -42.69 -24.88 29.41
C GLU A 415 -43.54 -24.81 30.69
N GLU A 416 -43.45 -25.81 31.58
CA GLU A 416 -44.14 -25.79 32.87
C GLU A 416 -43.48 -24.80 33.84
N GLU A 417 -42.15 -24.66 33.86
CA GLU A 417 -41.46 -23.66 34.68
C GLU A 417 -41.78 -22.23 34.21
N THR A 418 -41.76 -21.97 32.90
CA THR A 418 -42.15 -20.65 32.35
C THR A 418 -43.62 -20.33 32.58
N ARG A 419 -44.51 -21.32 32.48
CA ARG A 419 -45.95 -21.16 32.79
C ARG A 419 -46.20 -20.90 34.28
N THR A 420 -45.51 -21.62 35.17
CA THR A 420 -45.59 -21.39 36.63
C THR A 420 -45.09 -20.00 37.00
N THR A 421 -44.04 -19.52 36.32
CA THR A 421 -43.49 -18.18 36.54
C THR A 421 -44.49 -17.09 36.11
N LEU A 422 -45.17 -17.27 34.98
CA LEU A 422 -46.20 -16.34 34.50
C LEU A 422 -47.46 -16.34 35.37
N GLU A 423 -47.90 -17.50 35.86
CA GLU A 423 -49.05 -17.60 36.77
C GLU A 423 -48.77 -16.90 38.11
N ASN A 424 -47.54 -17.03 38.64
CA ASN A 424 -47.13 -16.32 39.85
C ASN A 424 -47.10 -14.79 39.66
N ILE A 425 -46.65 -14.30 38.50
CA ILE A 425 -46.66 -12.86 38.19
C ILE A 425 -48.10 -12.33 38.09
N ILE A 426 -49.00 -13.06 37.44
CA ILE A 426 -50.42 -12.69 37.34
C ILE A 426 -51.07 -12.63 38.72
N PHE A 427 -50.77 -13.60 39.59
CA PHE A 427 -51.28 -13.62 40.96
C PHE A 427 -50.82 -12.40 41.77
N ILE A 428 -49.54 -12.00 41.66
CA ILE A 428 -49.00 -10.81 42.32
C ILE A 428 -49.72 -9.54 41.83
N ILE A 429 -49.91 -9.40 40.52
CA ILE A 429 -50.61 -8.24 39.94
C ILE A 429 -52.06 -8.17 40.42
N GLN A 430 -52.77 -9.31 40.50
CA GLN A 430 -54.14 -9.35 40.99
C GLN A 430 -54.26 -9.06 42.50
N ALA A 431 -53.25 -9.42 43.29
CA ALA A 431 -53.20 -9.10 44.71
C ALA A 431 -52.97 -7.59 44.95
N GLU A 432 -52.12 -6.94 44.15
CA GLU A 432 -51.90 -5.49 44.26
C GLU A 432 -53.11 -4.66 43.82
N VAL A 433 -53.87 -5.11 42.82
CA VAL A 433 -55.08 -4.42 42.34
C VAL A 433 -56.24 -4.46 43.35
N ASN A 434 -56.27 -5.42 44.27
CA ASN A 434 -57.31 -5.52 45.31
C ASN A 434 -56.97 -4.78 46.62
N ILE A 435 -55.83 -4.08 46.69
CA ILE A 435 -55.38 -3.31 47.87
C ILE A 435 -55.60 -1.79 47.68
N VAL A 436 -56.13 -1.36 46.53
CA VAL A 436 -56.57 0.03 46.26
C VAL A 436 -58.09 0.08 46.25
#